data_AF-A0A8T7DAV6-F1
#
_entry.id   AF-A0A8T7DAV6-F1
#
_cell.length_a   1.000
_cell.length_b   1.000
_cell.length_c   1.000
_cell.angle_alpha   90.00
_cell.angle_beta   90.00
_cell.angle_gamma   90.00
#
_symmetry.space_group_name_H-M   'P 1'
#
loop_
_entity.id
_entity.type
_entity.pdbx_description
1 polymer ?
#
loop_
_entity_poly.entity_id
_entity_poly.type
_entity_poly.pdbx_seq_one_letter_code
_entity_poly.pdbx_strand_id
1 'polypeptide(L)'
;MSFCSKNCCWIAIAPILFLAGFPTTIVGAPVADTVTTVSAPDVDFRVIPEHKEIEGPFEDGIDVTDTCLECHEQQAHDFMKTPHWTWSRLQEVPGKGMIKMGKRYAINNFCIGVASNLDTCTQCHAGYGWKDESFDFSDPSLVDCLVCHDTTRQYKRVAINGGQADLTVDLELIAKKVGAPGRHNCGTCHFYGGGGHAVKHGDLERSLIDADSGLDIHMNKDGLNFSCQTCHATQKHSIPGHSMADSPAGGNPVRCTNCHDG
;
A
#
# COMPACT_ATOMS: atom_id res chain seq x y z
N MET A 1 29.33 57.61 11.39
CA MET A 1 29.43 58.53 12.54
C MET A 1 28.52 57.94 13.62
N SER A 2 29.03 57.30 14.69
CA SER A 2 29.59 57.88 15.95
C SER A 2 28.51 58.63 16.77
N PHE A 3 28.29 58.47 18.08
CA PHE A 3 28.95 57.76 19.21
C PHE A 3 27.93 56.84 19.95
N CYS A 4 28.23 55.89 20.85
CA CYS A 4 29.44 55.45 21.60
C CYS A 4 29.73 56.08 22.99
N SER A 5 28.95 55.74 24.02
CA SER A 5 29.32 55.83 25.46
C SER A 5 28.46 54.83 26.28
N LYS A 6 28.95 53.78 26.99
CA LYS A 6 30.03 53.58 27.98
C LYS A 6 29.58 53.71 29.46
N ASN A 7 30.10 52.78 30.26
CA ASN A 7 30.14 52.71 31.74
C ASN A 7 28.83 52.29 32.45
N CYS A 8 28.85 51.49 33.53
CA CYS A 8 29.92 50.66 34.13
C CYS A 8 29.36 49.64 35.14
N CYS A 9 30.26 48.74 35.55
CA CYS A 9 30.26 47.90 36.77
C CYS A 9 29.78 46.45 36.68
N TRP A 10 30.72 45.57 37.04
CA TRP A 10 30.56 44.15 37.25
C TRP A 10 30.17 43.91 38.71
N ILE A 11 29.19 43.04 38.96
CA ILE A 11 29.10 42.28 40.22
C ILE A 11 28.81 40.83 39.84
N ALA A 12 29.76 39.94 40.14
CA ALA A 12 29.57 38.50 39.98
C ALA A 12 28.74 37.97 41.16
N ILE A 13 27.68 37.20 40.86
CA ILE A 13 26.92 36.43 41.85
C ILE A 13 27.02 34.96 41.45
N ALA A 14 27.57 34.13 42.34
CA ALA A 14 27.72 32.71 42.11
C ALA A 14 26.35 31.99 42.16
N PRO A 15 26.05 31.04 41.26
CA PRO A 15 24.83 30.27 41.31
C PRO A 15 24.90 29.19 42.40
N ILE A 16 23.89 29.16 43.26
CA ILE A 16 23.71 28.10 44.26
C ILE A 16 23.18 26.84 43.53
N LEU A 17 23.85 25.70 43.74
CA LEU A 17 23.37 24.40 43.27
C LEU A 17 22.04 24.05 43.94
N PHE A 18 20.99 23.86 43.15
CA PHE A 18 19.80 23.12 43.56
C PHE A 18 19.64 21.89 42.65
N LEU A 19 19.94 20.71 43.22
CA LEU A 19 19.71 19.42 42.58
C LEU A 19 18.23 19.04 42.71
N ALA A 20 17.44 19.30 41.67
CA ALA A 20 16.11 18.73 41.50
C ALA A 20 16.17 17.66 40.40
N GLY A 21 16.08 16.39 40.80
CA GLY A 21 16.08 15.28 39.86
C GLY A 21 14.75 15.20 39.11
N PHE A 22 14.79 15.38 37.78
CA PHE A 22 13.68 15.04 36.90
C PHE A 22 13.85 13.63 36.33
N PRO A 23 12.75 12.87 36.11
CA PRO A 23 12.84 11.53 35.54
C PRO A 23 13.34 11.59 34.09
N THR A 24 14.27 10.71 33.73
CA THR A 24 14.74 10.54 32.36
C THR A 24 13.58 10.19 31.43
N THR A 25 13.30 11.08 30.48
CA THR A 25 12.48 10.77 29.30
C THR A 25 13.14 9.64 28.51
N ILE A 26 12.41 8.55 28.28
CA ILE A 26 12.86 7.48 27.40
C ILE A 26 12.90 8.03 25.97
N VAL A 27 14.11 8.32 25.48
CA VAL A 27 14.33 8.57 24.05
C VAL A 27 14.18 7.23 23.35
N GLY A 28 13.05 7.03 22.66
CA GLY A 28 12.89 5.91 21.75
C GLY A 28 13.97 6.00 20.68
N ALA A 29 14.82 4.98 20.59
CA ALA A 29 15.82 4.91 19.53
C ALA A 29 15.11 4.83 18.17
N PRO A 30 15.60 5.52 17.13
CA PRO A 30 15.09 5.30 15.79
C PRO A 30 15.42 3.87 15.38
N VAL A 31 14.40 3.04 15.16
CA VAL A 31 14.58 1.73 14.53
C VAL A 31 14.96 2.01 13.08
N ALA A 32 16.25 1.87 12.78
CA ALA A 32 16.72 1.92 11.41
C ALA A 32 16.24 0.65 10.70
N ASP A 33 15.19 0.78 9.87
CA ASP A 33 14.75 -0.27 8.96
C ASP A 33 15.84 -0.53 7.92
N THR A 34 16.81 -1.37 8.27
CA THR A 34 17.71 -1.99 7.30
C THR A 34 16.86 -2.85 6.37
N VAL A 35 16.58 -2.33 5.17
CA VAL A 35 15.95 -3.07 4.08
C VAL A 35 16.92 -4.15 3.62
N THR A 36 16.86 -5.32 4.27
CA THR A 36 17.44 -6.54 3.74
C THR A 36 16.64 -6.94 2.51
N THR A 37 17.29 -6.93 1.35
CA THR A 37 16.74 -7.42 0.09
C THR A 37 16.65 -8.94 0.15
N VAL A 38 15.61 -9.48 0.79
CA VAL A 38 15.31 -10.91 0.76
C VAL A 38 14.82 -11.26 -0.65
N SER A 39 15.54 -12.18 -1.29
CA SER A 39 15.12 -12.81 -2.54
C SER A 39 14.12 -13.91 -2.21
N ALA A 40 12.82 -13.67 -2.40
CA ALA A 40 11.81 -14.72 -2.25
C ALA A 40 11.83 -15.66 -3.47
N PRO A 41 11.96 -16.98 -3.29
CA PRO A 41 11.98 -17.92 -4.40
C PRO A 41 10.56 -18.26 -4.91
N ASP A 42 10.50 -18.59 -6.20
CA ASP A 42 9.51 -19.45 -6.85
C ASP A 42 8.03 -19.03 -6.84
N VAL A 43 7.77 -17.75 -7.12
CA VAL A 43 6.71 -17.43 -8.10
C VAL A 43 7.39 -17.44 -9.48
N ASP A 44 6.69 -17.86 -10.56
CA ASP A 44 7.21 -17.76 -11.93
C ASP A 44 7.24 -16.30 -12.38
N PHE A 45 8.18 -15.52 -11.82
CA PHE A 45 8.51 -14.14 -12.18
C PHE A 45 9.21 -14.09 -13.54
N ARG A 46 8.60 -14.72 -14.56
CA ARG A 46 8.96 -14.50 -15.96
C ARG A 46 8.71 -13.04 -16.28
N VAL A 47 9.77 -12.25 -16.17
CA VAL A 47 9.89 -10.96 -16.83
C VAL A 47 9.54 -11.20 -18.29
N ILE A 48 8.38 -10.66 -18.69
CA ILE A 48 7.85 -10.77 -20.05
C ILE A 48 8.92 -10.16 -20.98
N PRO A 49 9.52 -10.94 -21.91
CA PRO A 49 10.66 -10.49 -22.69
C PRO A 49 10.44 -9.14 -23.38
N GLU A 50 9.23 -8.92 -23.89
CA GLU A 50 8.76 -7.74 -24.57
C GLU A 50 8.81 -6.48 -23.67
N HIS A 51 8.60 -6.61 -22.36
CA HIS A 51 8.66 -5.47 -21.43
C HIS A 51 10.07 -4.87 -21.30
N LYS A 52 11.13 -5.60 -21.67
CA LYS A 52 12.51 -5.07 -21.63
C LYS A 52 12.74 -3.92 -22.61
N GLU A 53 11.90 -3.83 -23.64
CA GLU A 53 11.94 -2.81 -24.67
C GLU A 53 11.12 -1.55 -24.29
N ILE A 54 10.51 -1.50 -23.10
CA ILE A 54 9.84 -0.29 -22.57
C ILE A 54 10.89 0.77 -22.28
N GLU A 55 10.99 1.84 -23.08
CA GLU A 55 11.95 2.93 -22.84
C GLU A 55 11.30 4.14 -22.17
N GLY A 56 12.03 4.78 -21.26
CA GLY A 56 11.66 6.07 -20.67
C GLY A 56 12.31 7.26 -21.41
N PRO A 57 12.49 8.41 -20.73
CA PRO A 57 12.20 8.66 -19.32
C PRO A 57 10.70 8.75 -19.03
N PHE A 58 10.33 8.44 -17.79
CA PHE A 58 9.00 8.70 -17.25
C PHE A 58 9.09 9.87 -16.27
N GLU A 59 8.30 10.93 -16.47
CA GLU A 59 8.23 12.08 -15.58
C GLU A 59 7.39 11.76 -14.33
N ASP A 60 6.34 10.94 -14.47
CA ASP A 60 5.59 10.38 -13.35
C ASP A 60 5.05 8.95 -13.57
N GLY A 61 4.14 8.48 -12.71
CA GLY A 61 3.53 7.16 -12.80
C GLY A 61 2.46 7.03 -13.90
N ILE A 62 1.86 8.14 -14.33
CA ILE A 62 0.85 8.19 -15.39
C ILE A 62 1.53 7.92 -16.74
N ASP A 63 2.71 8.49 -17.00
CA ASP A 63 3.49 8.18 -18.21
C ASP A 63 3.79 6.68 -18.37
N VAL A 64 4.09 6.01 -17.25
CA VAL A 64 4.30 4.54 -17.23
C VAL A 64 3.00 3.82 -17.59
N THR A 65 1.87 4.25 -17.02
CA THR A 65 0.57 3.65 -17.32
C THR A 65 0.14 3.91 -18.75
N ASP A 66 0.32 5.10 -19.31
CA ASP A 66 0.04 5.38 -20.73
C ASP A 66 0.83 4.44 -21.65
N THR A 67 2.12 4.22 -21.34
CA THR A 67 2.94 3.21 -22.03
C THR A 67 2.39 1.79 -21.87
N CYS A 68 1.88 1.42 -20.69
CA CYS A 68 1.19 0.14 -20.50
C CYS A 68 -0.10 0.04 -21.34
N LEU A 69 -0.87 1.13 -21.44
CA LEU A 69 -2.18 1.15 -22.12
C LEU A 69 -2.06 0.86 -23.62
N GLU A 70 -0.93 1.17 -24.27
CA GLU A 70 -0.66 0.81 -25.67
C GLU A 70 -0.89 -0.68 -25.97
N CYS A 71 -0.63 -1.56 -24.98
CA CYS A 71 -0.85 -3.00 -25.07
C CYS A 71 -1.93 -3.54 -24.11
N HIS A 72 -2.29 -2.79 -23.06
CA HIS A 72 -3.07 -3.29 -21.92
C HIS A 72 -4.32 -2.45 -21.56
N GLU A 73 -4.85 -1.65 -22.49
CA GLU A 73 -6.12 -0.92 -22.35
C GLU A 73 -7.28 -1.78 -21.77
N GLN A 74 -7.47 -2.98 -22.31
CA GLN A 74 -8.53 -3.91 -21.85
C GLN A 74 -8.32 -4.35 -20.39
N GLN A 75 -7.07 -4.52 -19.96
CA GLN A 75 -6.71 -4.91 -18.61
C GLN A 75 -7.01 -3.79 -17.61
N ALA A 76 -6.69 -2.54 -17.96
CA ALA A 76 -7.06 -1.36 -17.18
C ALA A 76 -8.58 -1.23 -17.07
N HIS A 77 -9.32 -1.32 -18.19
CA HIS A 77 -10.79 -1.26 -18.17
C HIS A 77 -11.43 -2.39 -17.36
N ASP A 78 -10.88 -3.60 -17.37
CA ASP A 78 -11.36 -4.68 -16.51
C ASP A 78 -11.04 -4.43 -15.03
N PHE A 79 -9.85 -3.90 -14.72
CA PHE A 79 -9.47 -3.49 -13.37
C PHE A 79 -10.33 -2.34 -12.81
N MET A 80 -10.69 -1.35 -13.63
CA MET A 80 -11.51 -0.20 -13.22
C MET A 80 -12.94 -0.58 -12.84
N LYS A 81 -13.44 -1.73 -13.30
CA LYS A 81 -14.73 -2.29 -12.86
C LYS A 81 -14.66 -2.86 -11.43
N THR A 82 -13.47 -2.98 -10.86
CA THR A 82 -13.24 -3.68 -9.59
C THR A 82 -13.32 -2.76 -8.36
N PRO A 83 -13.42 -3.35 -7.16
CA PRO A 83 -13.41 -2.61 -5.90
C PRO A 83 -12.03 -2.15 -5.44
N HIS A 84 -10.94 -2.60 -6.07
CA HIS A 84 -9.60 -2.03 -5.84
C HIS A 84 -9.49 -0.63 -6.47
N TRP A 85 -10.15 -0.42 -7.62
CA TRP A 85 -10.34 0.89 -8.23
C TRP A 85 -11.43 1.71 -7.53
N THR A 86 -12.67 1.21 -7.50
CA THR A 86 -13.84 2.02 -7.08
C THR A 86 -13.97 2.18 -5.56
N TRP A 87 -13.23 1.40 -4.76
CA TRP A 87 -13.40 1.25 -3.30
C TRP A 87 -14.86 0.98 -2.86
N SER A 88 -15.64 0.39 -3.77
CA SER A 88 -17.08 0.24 -3.65
C SER A 88 -17.51 -1.15 -4.12
N ARG A 89 -18.47 -1.77 -3.41
CA ARG A 89 -19.23 -2.94 -3.86
C ARG A 89 -20.72 -2.67 -3.60
N LEU A 90 -21.60 -3.03 -4.53
CA LEU A 90 -23.03 -3.10 -4.23
C LEU A 90 -23.28 -4.40 -3.46
N GLN A 91 -23.89 -4.31 -2.28
CA GLN A 91 -24.13 -5.46 -1.39
C GLN A 91 -25.57 -5.43 -0.87
N GLU A 92 -26.18 -6.61 -0.75
CA GLU A 92 -27.46 -6.75 -0.07
C GLU A 92 -27.23 -6.71 1.45
N VAL A 93 -27.93 -5.80 2.13
CA VAL A 93 -27.89 -5.69 3.60
C VAL A 93 -29.29 -5.98 4.15
N PRO A 94 -29.44 -6.94 5.09
CA PRO A 94 -30.72 -7.29 5.68
C PRO A 94 -31.49 -6.06 6.21
N GLY A 95 -32.75 -5.92 5.79
CA GLY A 95 -33.60 -4.78 6.15
C GLY A 95 -33.27 -3.45 5.46
N LYS A 96 -32.22 -3.36 4.64
CA LYS A 96 -31.84 -2.17 3.85
C LYS A 96 -31.85 -2.38 2.34
N GLY A 97 -31.82 -3.64 1.88
CA GLY A 97 -31.73 -3.98 0.46
C GLY A 97 -30.33 -3.72 -0.10
N MET A 98 -30.25 -3.42 -1.41
CA MET A 98 -28.99 -3.21 -2.11
C MET A 98 -28.40 -1.82 -1.83
N ILE A 99 -27.28 -1.76 -1.12
CA ILE A 99 -26.57 -0.51 -0.80
C ILE A 99 -25.08 -0.59 -1.20
N LYS A 100 -24.46 0.57 -1.43
CA LYS A 100 -23.01 0.63 -1.70
C LYS A 100 -22.24 0.53 -0.37
N MET A 101 -21.37 -0.48 -0.29
CA MET A 101 -20.42 -0.75 0.79
C MET A 101 -19.00 -0.69 0.25
N GLY A 102 -17.97 -0.98 1.06
CA GLY A 102 -16.56 -0.87 0.72
C GLY A 102 -15.89 0.36 1.34
N LYS A 103 -14.55 0.47 1.20
CA LYS A 103 -13.71 1.48 1.88
C LYS A 103 -14.17 2.94 1.68
N ARG A 104 -14.84 3.27 0.58
CA ARG A 104 -15.42 4.60 0.33
C ARG A 104 -16.60 4.95 1.26
N TYR A 105 -17.34 3.96 1.76
CA TYR A 105 -18.55 4.14 2.57
C TYR A 105 -18.44 3.53 3.98
N ALA A 106 -17.42 2.73 4.24
CA ALA A 106 -17.17 2.11 5.54
C ALA A 106 -16.75 3.16 6.60
N ILE A 107 -17.30 3.00 7.80
CA ILE A 107 -16.89 3.74 9.00
C ILE A 107 -16.30 2.74 10.00
N ASN A 108 -15.16 3.06 10.59
CA ASN A 108 -14.47 2.22 11.59
C ASN A 108 -14.00 3.04 12.80
N ASN A 109 -13.36 2.37 13.76
CA ASN A 109 -12.82 2.95 15.00
C ASN A 109 -11.31 3.26 14.95
N PHE A 110 -10.71 3.25 13.75
CA PHE A 110 -9.34 3.71 13.51
C PHE A 110 -9.36 5.14 12.97
N CYS A 111 -9.10 5.35 11.68
CA CYS A 111 -9.12 6.65 11.01
C CYS A 111 -10.55 7.18 10.68
N ILE A 112 -11.57 6.60 11.32
CA ILE A 112 -13.01 6.88 11.14
C ILE A 112 -13.54 6.57 9.74
N GLY A 113 -13.13 7.28 8.69
CA GLY A 113 -13.62 7.08 7.32
C GLY A 113 -12.85 7.94 6.32
N VAL A 114 -12.81 7.51 5.05
CA VAL A 114 -11.89 8.10 4.06
C VAL A 114 -12.21 9.54 3.65
N ALA A 115 -13.47 9.95 3.71
CA ALA A 115 -13.94 11.23 3.17
C ALA A 115 -13.27 12.47 3.80
N SER A 116 -12.80 12.37 5.05
CA SER A 116 -12.12 13.47 5.74
C SER A 116 -10.61 13.52 5.52
N ASN A 117 -10.01 12.48 4.93
CA ASN A 117 -8.56 12.27 4.86
C ASN A 117 -8.16 11.54 3.55
N LEU A 118 -8.80 11.87 2.42
CA LEU A 118 -8.66 11.12 1.18
C LEU A 118 -7.19 10.96 0.75
N ASP A 119 -6.45 12.06 0.62
CA ASP A 119 -5.03 12.12 0.24
C ASP A 119 -4.11 11.15 1.03
N THR A 120 -4.34 11.00 2.34
CA THR A 120 -3.65 10.02 3.19
C THR A 120 -4.16 8.59 2.94
N CYS A 121 -5.47 8.41 2.85
CA CYS A 121 -6.09 7.09 2.70
C CYS A 121 -5.76 6.41 1.37
N THR A 122 -5.59 7.21 0.30
CA THR A 122 -5.37 6.79 -1.08
C THR A 122 -3.91 6.52 -1.41
N GLN A 123 -2.99 6.67 -0.45
CA GLN A 123 -1.68 6.00 -0.51
C GLN A 123 -1.83 4.47 -0.73
N CYS A 124 -2.94 3.88 -0.26
CA CYS A 124 -3.33 2.48 -0.52
C CYS A 124 -4.48 2.34 -1.56
N HIS A 125 -4.72 3.33 -2.42
CA HIS A 125 -5.60 3.20 -3.60
C HIS A 125 -4.77 2.73 -4.78
N ALA A 126 -5.33 1.96 -5.70
CA ALA A 126 -4.60 1.45 -6.86
C ALA A 126 -4.70 2.39 -8.06
N GLY A 127 -4.37 3.66 -7.83
CA GLY A 127 -4.41 4.74 -8.81
C GLY A 127 -3.67 5.99 -8.36
N TYR A 128 -3.51 6.94 -9.28
CA TYR A 128 -2.68 8.13 -9.14
C TYR A 128 -3.48 9.41 -8.96
N GLY A 129 -3.28 10.10 -7.83
CA GLY A 129 -3.81 11.45 -7.61
C GLY A 129 -5.22 11.53 -7.02
N TRP A 130 -5.78 10.45 -6.46
CA TRP A 130 -7.09 10.55 -5.77
C TRP A 130 -6.96 11.32 -4.44
N LYS A 131 -7.15 12.64 -4.50
CA LYS A 131 -7.02 13.55 -3.35
C LYS A 131 -8.36 14.06 -2.82
N ASP A 132 -9.35 14.22 -3.69
CA ASP A 132 -10.68 14.73 -3.35
C ASP A 132 -11.79 14.11 -4.24
N GLU A 133 -12.91 14.80 -4.44
CA GLU A 133 -14.05 14.33 -5.22
C GLU A 133 -13.87 14.50 -6.75
N SER A 134 -12.87 15.27 -7.21
CA SER A 134 -12.62 15.51 -8.64
C SER A 134 -11.84 14.40 -9.35
N PHE A 135 -11.48 13.32 -8.66
CA PHE A 135 -10.77 12.19 -9.26
C PHE A 135 -11.64 11.46 -10.29
N ASP A 136 -11.13 11.33 -11.51
CA ASP A 136 -11.86 10.69 -12.60
C ASP A 136 -11.73 9.16 -12.57
N PHE A 137 -12.81 8.49 -12.15
CA PHE A 137 -12.88 7.02 -12.15
C PHE A 137 -13.07 6.41 -13.55
N SER A 138 -13.20 7.22 -14.60
CA SER A 138 -13.33 6.80 -16.00
C SER A 138 -12.04 6.93 -16.82
N ASP A 139 -11.02 7.61 -16.28
CA ASP A 139 -9.71 7.75 -16.91
C ASP A 139 -8.80 6.53 -16.62
N PRO A 140 -8.40 5.75 -17.65
CA PRO A 140 -7.53 4.59 -17.46
C PRO A 140 -6.06 4.94 -17.19
N SER A 141 -5.59 6.14 -17.54
CA SER A 141 -4.20 6.58 -17.33
C SER A 141 -3.87 6.69 -15.83
N LEU A 142 -4.90 6.96 -15.01
CA LEU A 142 -4.81 7.09 -13.56
C LEU A 142 -4.73 5.74 -12.82
N VAL A 143 -4.69 4.59 -13.50
CA VAL A 143 -4.50 3.26 -12.90
C VAL A 143 -3.04 3.07 -12.51
N ASP A 144 -2.75 2.65 -11.27
CA ASP A 144 -1.39 2.27 -10.88
C ASP A 144 -1.17 0.78 -11.16
N CYS A 145 -0.49 0.49 -12.27
CA CYS A 145 -0.10 -0.87 -12.64
C CYS A 145 1.04 -1.43 -11.76
N LEU A 146 1.94 -0.56 -11.30
CA LEU A 146 3.22 -0.94 -10.68
C LEU A 146 3.05 -1.47 -9.25
N VAL A 147 2.10 -0.95 -8.47
CA VAL A 147 1.84 -1.39 -7.08
C VAL A 147 1.58 -2.89 -6.99
N CYS A 148 0.88 -3.45 -7.97
CA CYS A 148 0.59 -4.88 -8.05
C CYS A 148 1.68 -5.68 -8.76
N HIS A 149 2.33 -5.10 -9.78
CA HIS A 149 3.17 -5.87 -10.71
C HIS A 149 4.68 -5.66 -10.58
N ASP A 150 5.18 -4.76 -9.71
CA ASP A 150 6.61 -4.61 -9.44
C ASP A 150 7.23 -5.88 -8.83
N THR A 151 8.12 -6.54 -9.60
CA THR A 151 8.93 -7.66 -9.12
C THR A 151 10.26 -7.23 -8.49
N THR A 152 10.67 -5.98 -8.68
CA THR A 152 11.97 -5.46 -8.22
C THR A 152 12.01 -5.17 -6.72
N ARG A 153 10.83 -4.99 -6.09
CA ARG A 153 10.66 -4.55 -4.69
C ARG A 153 11.18 -3.13 -4.44
N GLN A 154 11.30 -2.32 -5.49
CA GLN A 154 11.77 -0.94 -5.41
C GLN A 154 10.64 0.07 -5.56
N TYR A 155 9.49 -0.32 -6.13
CA TYR A 155 8.38 0.61 -6.34
C TYR A 155 7.86 1.18 -5.02
N LYS A 156 7.66 2.50 -5.01
CA LYS A 156 7.20 3.28 -3.86
C LYS A 156 6.26 4.38 -4.32
N ARG A 157 5.46 4.86 -3.37
CA ARG A 157 4.57 5.99 -3.53
C ARG A 157 4.88 7.04 -2.48
N VAL A 158 4.74 8.30 -2.86
CA VAL A 158 4.90 9.43 -1.95
C VAL A 158 3.83 9.35 -0.86
N ALA A 159 4.24 9.52 0.39
CA ALA A 159 3.31 9.56 1.52
C ALA A 159 2.44 10.81 1.46
N ILE A 160 1.12 10.66 1.66
CA ILE A 160 0.14 11.76 1.65
C ILE A 160 0.21 12.55 0.33
N ASN A 161 0.00 11.86 -0.79
CA ASN A 161 0.02 12.45 -2.13
C ASN A 161 -0.88 11.71 -3.14
N GLY A 162 -2.04 11.21 -2.69
CA GLY A 162 -3.07 10.65 -3.57
C GLY A 162 -2.69 9.33 -4.24
N GLY A 163 -1.68 8.61 -3.73
CA GLY A 163 -1.14 7.40 -4.34
C GLY A 163 -0.04 7.61 -5.39
N GLN A 164 0.40 8.86 -5.62
CA GLN A 164 1.42 9.19 -6.62
C GLN A 164 2.74 8.44 -6.44
N ALA A 165 3.37 8.06 -7.55
CA ALA A 165 4.66 7.38 -7.59
C ALA A 165 5.79 8.24 -6.98
N ASP A 166 6.74 7.58 -6.32
CA ASP A 166 7.93 8.24 -5.75
C ASP A 166 9.03 8.36 -6.80
N LEU A 167 9.23 9.55 -7.35
CA LEU A 167 10.21 9.82 -8.43
C LEU A 167 11.69 9.66 -8.01
N THR A 168 11.96 9.23 -6.77
CA THR A 168 13.31 8.80 -6.37
C THR A 168 13.63 7.35 -6.79
N VAL A 169 12.66 6.60 -7.31
CA VAL A 169 12.85 5.24 -7.82
C VAL A 169 12.99 5.22 -9.35
N ASP A 170 13.71 4.22 -9.87
CA ASP A 170 13.89 4.02 -11.30
C ASP A 170 12.62 3.37 -11.91
N LEU A 171 11.69 4.22 -12.37
CA LEU A 171 10.43 3.78 -12.97
C LEU A 171 10.63 2.98 -14.26
N GLU A 172 11.67 3.27 -15.04
CA GLU A 172 11.99 2.51 -16.27
C GLU A 172 12.45 1.09 -15.92
N LEU A 173 13.36 0.94 -14.95
CA LEU A 173 13.80 -0.37 -14.46
C LEU A 173 12.66 -1.20 -13.85
N ILE A 174 11.71 -0.55 -13.18
CA ILE A 174 10.52 -1.19 -12.61
C ILE A 174 9.59 -1.63 -13.74
N ALA A 175 9.27 -0.76 -14.69
CA ALA A 175 8.43 -1.06 -15.85
C ALA A 175 9.00 -2.24 -16.67
N LYS A 176 10.31 -2.22 -16.97
CA LYS A 176 11.03 -3.32 -17.65
C LYS A 176 11.00 -4.67 -16.93
N LYS A 177 10.58 -4.70 -15.67
CA LYS A 177 10.59 -5.88 -14.79
C LYS A 177 9.21 -6.20 -14.20
N VAL A 178 8.12 -5.60 -14.67
CA VAL A 178 6.78 -5.97 -14.19
C VAL A 178 6.46 -7.43 -14.52
N GLY A 179 5.71 -8.08 -13.64
CA GLY A 179 5.41 -9.51 -13.75
C GLY A 179 4.27 -9.97 -12.83
N ALA A 180 4.24 -11.26 -12.49
CA ALA A 180 3.24 -11.82 -11.58
C ALA A 180 3.39 -11.22 -10.16
N PRO A 181 2.31 -10.81 -9.48
CA PRO A 181 2.38 -10.27 -8.12
C PRO A 181 2.95 -11.28 -7.11
N GLY A 182 3.83 -10.81 -6.23
CA GLY A 182 4.25 -11.53 -5.02
C GLY A 182 3.45 -11.11 -3.77
N ARG A 183 3.64 -11.82 -2.65
CA ARG A 183 3.01 -11.46 -1.36
C ARG A 183 3.35 -10.02 -0.92
N HIS A 184 4.52 -9.49 -1.31
CA HIS A 184 4.93 -8.10 -0.99
C HIS A 184 4.09 -7.04 -1.72
N ASN A 185 3.63 -7.30 -2.95
CA ASN A 185 2.81 -6.35 -3.72
C ASN A 185 1.47 -6.13 -3.01
N CYS A 186 0.73 -7.21 -2.74
CA CYS A 186 -0.50 -7.17 -1.96
C CYS A 186 -0.25 -6.57 -0.56
N GLY A 187 0.84 -7.00 0.08
CA GLY A 187 1.28 -6.57 1.39
C GLY A 187 1.48 -5.07 1.56
N THR A 188 1.90 -4.37 0.50
CA THR A 188 2.09 -2.91 0.49
C THR A 188 0.85 -2.16 0.97
N CYS A 189 -0.34 -2.67 0.65
CA CYS A 189 -1.62 -2.11 1.08
C CYS A 189 -2.34 -2.95 2.15
N HIS A 190 -2.12 -4.27 2.20
CA HIS A 190 -2.88 -5.18 3.06
C HIS A 190 -2.21 -5.50 4.41
N PHE A 191 -0.89 -5.40 4.51
CA PHE A 191 -0.18 -5.63 5.78
C PHE A 191 -0.16 -4.39 6.68
N TYR A 192 -0.47 -3.21 6.13
CA TYR A 192 -0.42 -1.92 6.82
C TYR A 192 -1.79 -1.24 6.86
N GLY A 193 -2.13 -0.61 7.98
CA GLY A 193 -3.34 0.19 8.10
C GLY A 193 -3.54 0.73 9.51
N GLY A 194 -4.18 1.90 9.65
CA GLY A 194 -4.42 2.50 10.98
C GLY A 194 -3.16 2.97 11.72
N GLY A 195 -2.02 3.11 11.03
CA GLY A 195 -0.76 3.65 11.58
C GLY A 195 0.39 2.65 11.73
N GLY A 196 0.20 1.37 11.38
CA GLY A 196 1.29 0.37 11.43
C GLY A 196 0.95 -0.93 10.71
N HIS A 197 1.86 -1.90 10.76
CA HIS A 197 1.56 -3.28 10.32
C HIS A 197 0.80 -4.06 11.40
N ALA A 198 0.01 -5.06 11.01
CA ALA A 198 -0.86 -5.86 11.91
C ALA A 198 -1.93 -5.07 12.69
N VAL A 199 -2.03 -3.75 12.52
CA VAL A 199 -2.89 -2.87 13.35
C VAL A 199 -4.38 -2.97 12.98
N LYS A 200 -4.74 -2.99 11.69
CA LYS A 200 -6.14 -3.16 11.25
C LYS A 200 -6.54 -4.64 11.12
N HIS A 201 -5.64 -5.47 10.60
CA HIS A 201 -5.84 -6.88 10.33
C HIS A 201 -4.70 -7.65 11.00
N GLY A 202 -4.97 -8.26 12.17
CA GLY A 202 -3.95 -8.98 12.95
C GLY A 202 -3.52 -10.31 12.32
N ASP A 203 -4.24 -10.76 11.30
CA ASP A 203 -3.98 -11.92 10.45
C ASP A 203 -3.16 -11.60 9.19
N LEU A 204 -2.89 -10.31 8.92
CA LEU A 204 -2.17 -9.86 7.72
C LEU A 204 -1.05 -8.88 8.09
N GLU A 205 0.19 -9.37 8.07
CA GLU A 205 1.38 -8.57 8.38
C GLU A 205 2.63 -8.98 7.58
N ARG A 206 3.71 -8.18 7.71
CA ARG A 206 4.95 -8.31 6.90
C ARG A 206 5.63 -9.67 7.01
N SER A 207 5.51 -10.37 8.14
CA SER A 207 6.08 -11.71 8.36
C SER A 207 5.56 -12.74 7.35
N LEU A 208 4.36 -12.54 6.79
CA LEU A 208 3.77 -13.39 5.75
C LEU A 208 4.55 -13.38 4.42
N ILE A 209 5.43 -12.40 4.18
CA ILE A 209 6.27 -12.40 2.97
C ILE A 209 7.17 -13.64 2.95
N ASP A 210 7.71 -14.04 4.09
CA ASP A 210 8.67 -15.14 4.24
C ASP A 210 8.24 -16.08 5.40
N ALA A 211 6.95 -16.41 5.44
CA ALA A 211 6.33 -17.20 6.50
C ALA A 211 6.99 -18.58 6.70
N ASP A 212 6.96 -19.08 7.93
CA ASP A 212 7.16 -20.49 8.25
C ASP A 212 5.81 -21.20 8.48
N SER A 213 5.84 -22.52 8.72
CA SER A 213 4.64 -23.33 8.98
C SER A 213 3.98 -23.09 10.35
N GLY A 214 4.64 -22.41 11.28
CA GLY A 214 4.06 -21.98 12.54
C GLY A 214 3.22 -20.70 12.38
N LEU A 215 3.57 -19.85 11.42
CA LEU A 215 2.82 -18.64 11.05
C LEU A 215 1.67 -18.94 10.08
N ASP A 216 1.95 -19.52 8.91
CA ASP A 216 0.92 -19.91 7.93
C ASP A 216 1.38 -21.11 7.09
N ILE A 217 0.64 -22.22 7.16
CA ILE A 217 0.99 -23.47 6.48
C ILE A 217 0.84 -23.42 4.95
N HIS A 218 0.04 -22.51 4.41
CA HIS A 218 -0.15 -22.33 2.96
C HIS A 218 0.92 -21.41 2.39
N MET A 219 1.21 -20.30 3.07
CA MET A 219 2.21 -19.31 2.66
C MET A 219 3.64 -19.66 3.11
N ASN A 220 3.83 -20.70 3.92
CA ASN A 220 5.13 -21.23 4.35
C ASN A 220 6.11 -21.34 3.18
N LYS A 221 7.18 -20.53 3.22
CA LYS A 221 8.21 -20.45 2.17
C LYS A 221 8.94 -21.77 1.93
N ASP A 222 9.04 -22.62 2.95
CA ASP A 222 9.70 -23.94 2.90
C ASP A 222 8.69 -25.08 2.63
N GLY A 223 7.44 -24.74 2.27
CA GLY A 223 6.35 -25.67 2.04
C GLY A 223 5.57 -25.35 0.77
N LEU A 224 4.26 -25.09 0.90
CA LEU A 224 3.40 -24.75 -0.23
C LEU A 224 3.74 -23.38 -0.87
N ASN A 225 4.33 -22.45 -0.11
CA ASN A 225 4.79 -21.13 -0.54
C ASN A 225 3.74 -20.33 -1.36
N PHE A 226 2.45 -20.45 -1.02
CA PHE A 226 1.37 -19.86 -1.82
C PHE A 226 1.49 -18.33 -1.92
N SER A 227 1.25 -17.84 -3.13
CA SER A 227 0.96 -16.45 -3.41
C SER A 227 -0.47 -16.10 -2.99
N CYS A 228 -0.79 -14.83 -2.79
CA CYS A 228 -2.15 -14.41 -2.44
C CYS A 228 -3.17 -14.88 -3.49
N GLN A 229 -2.82 -14.77 -4.77
CA GLN A 229 -3.64 -15.20 -5.91
C GLN A 229 -3.80 -16.71 -6.06
N THR A 230 -3.06 -17.54 -5.32
CA THR A 230 -3.27 -19.00 -5.29
C THR A 230 -4.64 -19.33 -4.70
N CYS A 231 -5.01 -18.67 -3.60
CA CYS A 231 -6.36 -18.76 -3.03
C CYS A 231 -7.30 -17.71 -3.64
N HIS A 232 -6.79 -16.49 -3.88
CA HIS A 232 -7.55 -15.41 -4.53
C HIS A 232 -7.44 -15.50 -6.06
N ALA A 233 -7.88 -16.64 -6.62
CA ALA A 233 -7.79 -16.96 -8.05
C ALA A 233 -8.47 -15.87 -8.91
N THR A 234 -7.65 -15.05 -9.56
CA THR A 234 -8.08 -13.80 -10.20
C THR A 234 -8.35 -13.99 -11.69
N GLN A 235 -9.46 -13.43 -12.18
CA GLN A 235 -9.81 -13.45 -13.60
C GLN A 235 -10.21 -12.05 -14.04
N LYS A 236 -9.65 -11.55 -15.16
CA LYS A 236 -9.91 -10.19 -15.68
C LYS A 236 -9.78 -9.12 -14.58
N HIS A 237 -8.66 -9.16 -13.84
CA HIS A 237 -8.38 -8.33 -12.67
C HIS A 237 -9.39 -8.38 -11.50
N SER A 238 -10.47 -9.17 -11.61
CA SER A 238 -11.46 -9.36 -10.55
C SER A 238 -10.91 -10.34 -9.50
N ILE A 239 -10.36 -9.77 -8.43
CA ILE A 239 -9.82 -10.51 -7.28
C ILE A 239 -11.00 -10.95 -6.38
N PRO A 240 -11.16 -12.27 -6.12
CA PRO A 240 -12.25 -12.80 -5.28
C PRO A 240 -12.01 -12.57 -3.78
N GLY A 241 -13.02 -12.89 -2.96
CA GLY A 241 -13.01 -12.65 -1.52
C GLY A 241 -13.56 -11.27 -1.12
N HIS A 242 -13.84 -11.11 0.17
CA HIS A 242 -14.46 -9.90 0.72
C HIS A 242 -13.96 -9.59 2.14
N SER A 243 -13.66 -8.30 2.40
CA SER A 243 -13.29 -7.82 3.74
C SER A 243 -14.52 -7.79 4.64
N MET A 244 -14.47 -8.51 5.78
CA MET A 244 -15.51 -8.41 6.81
C MET A 244 -15.60 -7.01 7.44
N ALA A 245 -14.49 -6.25 7.45
CA ALA A 245 -14.44 -4.93 8.05
C ALA A 245 -15.10 -3.83 7.19
N ASP A 246 -15.02 -3.97 5.85
CA ASP A 246 -15.44 -2.91 4.92
C ASP A 246 -16.62 -3.30 4.02
N SER A 247 -16.83 -4.60 3.80
CA SER A 247 -17.70 -5.12 2.73
C SER A 247 -18.16 -6.58 2.98
N PRO A 248 -18.86 -6.90 4.08
CA PRO A 248 -18.93 -8.26 4.66
C PRO A 248 -19.71 -9.33 3.87
N ALA A 249 -20.49 -8.99 2.84
CA ALA A 249 -21.30 -9.96 2.10
C ALA A 249 -21.20 -9.76 0.58
N GLY A 250 -20.79 -10.79 -0.18
CA GLY A 250 -20.70 -10.67 -1.63
C GLY A 250 -20.50 -12.00 -2.36
N GLY A 251 -20.71 -11.97 -3.68
CA GLY A 251 -20.39 -13.10 -4.56
C GLY A 251 -18.88 -13.36 -4.67
N ASN A 252 -18.55 -14.57 -5.12
CA ASN A 252 -17.18 -15.06 -5.30
C ASN A 252 -16.31 -15.13 -4.02
N PRO A 253 -16.74 -15.88 -2.98
CA PRO A 253 -15.97 -16.08 -1.75
C PRO A 253 -14.83 -17.10 -1.95
N VAL A 254 -13.70 -16.87 -1.29
CA VAL A 254 -12.64 -17.87 -1.09
C VAL A 254 -12.99 -18.73 0.13
N ARG A 255 -12.89 -20.05 0.04
CA ARG A 255 -13.25 -21.00 1.11
C ARG A 255 -12.26 -22.15 1.21
N CYS A 256 -12.12 -22.73 2.40
CA CYS A 256 -11.32 -23.95 2.61
C CYS A 256 -11.79 -25.10 1.69
N THR A 257 -13.11 -25.19 1.47
CA THR A 257 -13.75 -26.20 0.61
C THR A 257 -13.50 -26.00 -0.89
N ASN A 258 -12.69 -25.02 -1.30
CA ASN A 258 -12.16 -24.95 -2.66
C ASN A 258 -10.98 -25.91 -2.88
N CYS A 259 -10.33 -26.37 -1.81
CA CYS A 259 -9.14 -27.24 -1.87
C CYS A 259 -9.21 -28.46 -0.94
N HIS A 260 -10.09 -28.46 0.05
CA HIS A 260 -10.26 -29.55 1.02
C HIS A 260 -11.69 -30.10 0.99
N ASP A 261 -11.83 -31.43 0.96
CA ASP A 261 -13.13 -32.06 1.20
C ASP A 261 -13.58 -31.80 2.65
N GLY A 262 -14.88 -31.56 2.84
CA GLY A 262 -15.49 -31.15 4.12
C GLY A 262 -16.36 -32.21 4.78
#